data_AF-A0A9N9EEH3-F1
#
_entry.id   AF-A0A9N9EEH3-F1
#
_cell.length_a   1.000
_cell.length_b   1.000
_cell.length_c   1.000
_cell.angle_alpha   90.00
_cell.angle_beta   90.00
_cell.angle_gamma   90.00
#
_symmetry.space_group_name_H-M   'P 1'
#
loop_
_entity.id
_entity.type
_entity.pdbx_description
1 polymer ?
#
loop_
_entity_poly.entity_id
_entity_poly.type
_entity_poly.pdbx_seq_one_letter_code
_entity_poly.pdbx_strand_id
1 'polypeptide(L)'
;RLNSKNIPYVCVLLSEIFPDKLAQFTDIDTWIQIACPRLSVDWGYAFTKPLLSPYEASVALESIEWQKSYPMDFYANDSLGPWTPNYGKNVNRIKNKK
;
A
#
# COMPACT_ATOMS: atom_id res chain seq x y z
N ARG A 1 8.69 8.89 -0.39
CA ARG A 1 9.33 7.58 -0.19
C ARG A 1 9.95 7.06 -1.49
N LEU A 2 9.19 6.90 -2.57
CA LEU A 2 9.73 6.44 -3.86
C LEU A 2 10.68 7.45 -4.52
N ASN A 3 10.26 8.73 -4.62
CA ASN A 3 11.12 9.80 -5.16
C ASN A 3 12.47 9.94 -4.44
N SER A 4 12.49 9.85 -3.11
CA SER A 4 13.73 9.96 -2.32
C SER A 4 14.69 8.78 -2.51
N LYS A 5 14.20 7.64 -3.01
CA LYS A 5 14.99 6.46 -3.37
C LYS A 5 15.23 6.35 -4.89
N ASN A 6 14.83 7.38 -5.67
CA ASN A 6 14.92 7.41 -7.13
C ASN A 6 14.27 6.20 -7.83
N ILE A 7 13.19 5.69 -7.24
CA ILE A 7 12.42 4.56 -7.80
C ILE A 7 11.32 5.14 -8.70
N PRO A 8 11.31 4.88 -10.01
CA PRO A 8 10.26 5.35 -10.91
C PRO A 8 8.93 4.67 -10.56
N TYR A 9 7.83 5.40 -10.68
CA TYR A 9 6.50 4.87 -10.41
C TYR A 9 5.45 5.57 -11.27
N VAL A 10 4.33 4.87 -11.46
CA VAL A 10 3.12 5.40 -12.09
C VAL A 10 1.92 5.08 -11.22
N CYS A 11 0.93 5.98 -11.20
CA CYS A 11 -0.35 5.73 -10.56
C CYS A 11 -1.35 5.27 -11.62
N VAL A 12 -1.91 4.08 -11.44
CA VAL A 12 -2.90 3.51 -12.35
C VAL A 12 -4.24 3.42 -11.63
N LEU A 13 -5.29 4.00 -12.21
CA LEU A 13 -6.65 3.95 -11.69
C LEU A 13 -7.45 2.94 -12.51
N LEU A 14 -7.98 1.92 -11.85
CA LEU A 14 -8.77 0.86 -12.48
C LEU A 14 -10.05 0.66 -11.67
N SER A 15 -11.18 0.44 -12.35
CA SER A 15 -12.43 0.04 -11.69
C SER A 15 -12.31 -1.33 -11.04
N GLU A 16 -11.52 -2.24 -11.64
CA GLU A 16 -11.29 -3.58 -11.14
C GLU A 16 -9.91 -4.11 -11.56
N ILE A 17 -9.27 -4.82 -10.63
CA ILE A 17 -7.93 -5.38 -10.75
C ILE A 17 -8.03 -6.87 -11.08
N PHE A 18 -7.46 -7.25 -12.21
CA PHE A 18 -7.37 -8.65 -12.64
C PHE A 18 -5.91 -9.00 -12.97
N PRO A 19 -5.47 -10.24 -12.68
CA PRO A 19 -4.12 -10.69 -13.03
C PRO A 19 -3.75 -10.44 -14.50
N ASP A 20 -4.61 -10.85 -15.43
CA ASP A 20 -4.37 -10.73 -16.87
C ASP A 20 -4.28 -9.27 -17.34
N LYS A 21 -4.95 -8.34 -16.62
CA LYS A 21 -4.87 -6.91 -16.90
C LYS A 21 -3.54 -6.34 -16.45
N LEU A 22 -3.08 -6.70 -15.25
CA LEU A 22 -1.79 -6.23 -14.74
C LEU A 22 -0.62 -6.86 -15.49
N ALA A 23 -0.76 -8.09 -15.99
CA ALA A 23 0.26 -8.77 -16.77
C ALA A 23 0.58 -8.09 -18.11
N GLN A 24 -0.30 -7.22 -18.62
CA GLN A 24 -0.07 -6.46 -19.84
C GLN A 24 0.99 -5.35 -19.68
N PHE A 25 1.28 -4.94 -18.44
CA PHE A 25 2.32 -3.93 -18.16
C PHE A 25 3.66 -4.64 -17.94
N THR A 26 4.39 -4.84 -19.03
CA THR A 26 5.65 -5.62 -19.01
C THR A 26 6.82 -4.88 -18.36
N ASP A 27 6.73 -3.56 -18.26
CA ASP A 27 7.72 -2.64 -17.69
C ASP A 27 7.54 -2.41 -16.17
N ILE A 28 6.57 -3.07 -15.55
CA ILE A 28 6.31 -2.97 -14.11
C ILE A 28 6.90 -4.16 -13.37
N ASP A 29 7.77 -3.87 -12.40
CA ASP A 29 8.41 -4.89 -11.56
C ASP A 29 7.54 -5.33 -10.38
N THR A 30 6.75 -4.41 -9.83
CA THR A 30 5.92 -4.65 -8.64
C THR A 30 4.73 -3.70 -8.59
N TRP A 31 3.66 -4.15 -7.97
CA TRP A 31 2.44 -3.37 -7.76
C TRP A 31 2.22 -3.12 -6.28
N ILE A 32 1.73 -1.92 -5.96
CA ILE A 32 1.23 -1.59 -4.62
C ILE A 32 -0.25 -1.32 -4.77
N GLN A 33 -1.09 -2.15 -4.18
CA GLN A 33 -2.54 -2.00 -4.29
C GLN A 33 -3.12 -1.24 -3.09
N ILE A 34 -3.98 -0.26 -3.39
CA ILE A 34 -4.65 0.58 -2.39
C ILE A 34 -6.19 0.40 -2.41
N ALA A 35 -6.65 -0.69 -3.01
CA ALA A 35 -8.06 -1.04 -3.15
C ALA A 35 -8.44 -2.10 -2.10
N CYS A 36 -9.04 -3.23 -2.51
CA CYS A 36 -9.41 -4.30 -1.61
C CYS A 36 -8.16 -4.97 -0.99
N PRO A 37 -7.92 -4.88 0.34
CA PRO A 37 -6.73 -5.42 0.99
C PRO A 37 -6.54 -6.93 0.78
N ARG A 38 -7.63 -7.66 0.50
CA ARG A 38 -7.60 -9.10 0.23
C ARG A 38 -6.83 -9.45 -1.04
N LEU A 39 -6.70 -8.56 -2.02
CA LEU A 39 -6.01 -8.87 -3.26
C LEU A 39 -4.53 -9.19 -3.04
N SER A 40 -3.85 -8.40 -2.21
CA SER A 40 -2.45 -8.62 -1.86
C SER A 40 -2.28 -9.74 -0.83
N VAL A 41 -3.20 -9.85 0.15
CA VAL A 41 -3.07 -10.81 1.27
C VAL A 41 -3.53 -12.23 0.90
N ASP A 42 -4.70 -12.36 0.29
CA ASP A 42 -5.31 -13.67 0.01
C ASP A 42 -5.02 -14.15 -1.41
N TRP A 43 -4.90 -13.23 -2.37
CA TRP A 43 -4.86 -13.54 -3.82
C TRP A 43 -3.55 -13.14 -4.50
N GLY A 44 -2.51 -12.78 -3.74
CA GLY A 44 -1.24 -12.30 -4.29
C GLY A 44 -0.57 -13.32 -5.24
N TYR A 45 -0.79 -14.62 -5.00
CA TYR A 45 -0.26 -15.70 -5.84
C TYR A 45 -0.85 -15.73 -7.26
N ALA A 46 -1.99 -15.10 -7.49
CA ALA A 46 -2.63 -15.06 -8.80
C ALA A 46 -1.91 -14.10 -9.77
N PHE A 47 -1.04 -13.21 -9.27
CA PHE A 47 -0.35 -12.20 -10.05
C PHE A 47 1.07 -12.67 -10.40
N THR A 48 1.49 -12.40 -11.64
CA THR A 48 2.85 -12.75 -12.11
C THR A 48 3.93 -11.85 -11.52
N LYS A 49 3.57 -10.60 -11.19
CA LYS A 49 4.41 -9.64 -10.49
C LYS A 49 3.92 -9.49 -9.05
N PRO A 50 4.80 -9.21 -8.06
CA PRO A 50 4.38 -9.02 -6.68
C PRO A 50 3.28 -7.94 -6.57
N LEU A 51 2.24 -8.24 -5.80
CA LEU A 51 1.15 -7.32 -5.48
C LEU A 51 1.14 -7.05 -3.99
N LEU A 52 1.78 -5.95 -3.59
CA LEU A 52 2.00 -5.59 -2.19
C LEU A 52 0.84 -4.77 -1.63
N SER A 53 0.55 -4.98 -0.35
CA SER A 53 -0.18 -4.02 0.47
C SER A 53 0.70 -2.79 0.78
N PRO A 54 0.10 -1.66 1.20
CA PRO A 54 0.87 -0.49 1.64
C PRO A 54 1.76 -0.77 2.85
N TYR A 55 1.36 -1.71 3.71
CA TYR A 55 2.17 -2.16 4.83
C TYR A 55 3.45 -2.84 4.33
N GLU A 56 3.32 -3.86 3.47
CA GLU A 56 4.44 -4.60 2.89
C GLU A 56 5.35 -3.67 2.09
N ALA A 57 4.77 -2.75 1.31
CA ALA A 57 5.53 -1.73 0.59
C ALA A 57 6.31 -0.81 1.53
N SER A 58 5.76 -0.47 2.71
CA SER A 58 6.45 0.34 3.70
C SER A 58 7.60 -0.41 4.35
N VAL A 59 7.47 -1.72 4.57
CA VAL A 59 8.57 -2.58 5.02
C VAL A 59 9.65 -2.68 3.93
N ALA A 60 9.27 -2.99 2.68
CA ALA A 60 10.20 -3.14 1.56
C ALA A 60 10.97 -1.84 1.24
N LEU A 61 10.35 -0.68 1.50
CA LEU A 61 11.00 0.62 1.38
C LEU A 61 11.72 1.05 2.67
N GLU A 62 11.93 0.14 3.62
CA GLU A 62 12.65 0.36 4.89
C GLU A 62 12.10 1.55 5.69
N SER A 63 10.81 1.85 5.53
CA SER A 63 10.15 2.94 6.24
C SER A 63 9.66 2.51 7.62
N ILE A 64 9.47 1.21 7.81
CA ILE A 64 9.09 0.55 9.05
C ILE A 64 9.73 -0.84 9.09
N GLU A 65 9.87 -1.40 10.29
CA GLU A 65 10.20 -2.82 10.44
C GLU A 65 8.97 -3.72 10.30
N TRP A 66 9.21 -4.99 9.99
CA TRP A 66 8.14 -5.99 9.98
C TRP A 66 7.55 -6.16 11.38
N GLN A 67 6.23 -6.02 11.48
CA GLN A 67 5.48 -6.16 12.72
C GLN A 67 5.33 -7.63 13.11
N LYS A 68 5.36 -7.92 14.42
CA LYS A 68 5.20 -9.27 14.95
C LYS A 68 3.88 -9.93 14.53
N SER A 69 2.81 -9.15 14.45
CA SER A 69 1.53 -9.56 13.89
C SER A 69 1.29 -8.79 12.59
N TYR A 70 0.85 -9.50 11.54
CA TYR A 70 0.52 -8.84 10.28
C TYR A 70 -0.65 -7.86 10.51
N PRO A 71 -0.47 -6.56 10.24
CA PRO A 71 -1.49 -5.56 10.53
C PRO A 71 -2.62 -5.65 9.51
N MET A 72 -3.84 -5.85 10.01
CA MET A 72 -5.08 -5.88 9.22
C MET A 72 -5.89 -4.58 9.40
N ASP A 73 -5.20 -3.44 9.47
CA ASP A 73 -5.76 -2.14 9.86
C ASP A 73 -6.05 -1.21 8.66
N PHE A 74 -6.06 -1.74 7.43
CA PHE A 74 -6.10 -0.95 6.19
C PHE A 74 -7.20 0.15 6.16
N TYR A 75 -8.42 -0.17 6.60
CA TYR A 75 -9.52 0.80 6.69
C TYR A 75 -9.82 1.26 8.12
N ALA A 76 -9.00 0.87 9.11
CA ALA A 76 -9.20 1.28 10.49
C ALA A 76 -9.01 2.80 10.62
N ASN A 77 -9.93 3.48 11.31
CA ASN A 77 -9.76 4.89 11.64
C ASN A 77 -8.62 5.07 12.67
N ASP A 78 -8.49 4.11 13.59
CA ASP A 78 -7.38 3.99 14.52
C ASP A 78 -6.26 3.14 13.90
N SER A 79 -5.69 3.63 12.80
CA SER A 79 -4.59 2.94 12.15
C SER A 79 -3.35 2.88 13.04
N LEU A 80 -2.67 1.74 12.96
CA LEU A 80 -1.43 1.41 13.64
C LEU A 80 -0.22 2.16 13.09
N GLY A 81 -0.30 2.76 11.89
CA GLY A 81 0.81 3.55 11.38
C GLY A 81 0.64 4.14 9.97
N PRO A 82 1.69 4.83 9.47
CA PRO A 82 1.63 5.70 8.30
C PRO A 82 1.65 4.93 6.96
N TRP A 83 1.20 3.67 6.98
CA TRP A 83 1.00 2.84 5.79
C TRP A 83 -0.46 2.75 5.38
N THR A 84 -1.42 3.06 6.24
CA THR A 84 -2.84 2.95 5.86
C THR A 84 -3.39 4.24 5.25
N PRO A 85 -4.44 4.13 4.41
CA PRO A 85 -5.20 5.28 3.90
C PRO A 85 -5.82 6.19 4.96
N ASN A 86 -6.14 5.66 6.15
CA ASN A 86 -6.87 6.38 7.20
C ASN A 86 -5.96 6.91 8.31
N TYR A 87 -4.65 6.65 8.25
CA TYR A 87 -3.71 7.17 9.23
C TYR A 87 -3.82 8.69 9.37
N GLY A 88 -3.95 9.17 10.61
CA GLY A 88 -4.06 10.60 10.89
C GLY A 88 -5.48 11.18 10.88
N LYS A 89 -6.50 10.42 10.43
CA LYS A 89 -7.89 10.94 10.35
C LYS A 89 -8.53 11.20 11.72
N ASN A 90 -8.20 10.41 12.74
CA ASN A 90 -8.67 10.57 14.12
C ASN A 90 -7.75 11.45 14.98
N VAL A 91 -6.70 12.05 14.42
CA VAL A 91 -5.80 12.91 15.19
C VAL A 91 -6.47 14.27 15.31
N ASN A 92 -6.97 14.59 16.50
CA ASN A 92 -7.40 15.94 16.86
C ASN A 92 -6.24 16.90 16.60
N ARG A 93 -6.23 17.56 15.44
CA ARG A 93 -5.29 18.65 15.17
C ARG A 93 -5.61 19.75 16.18
N ILE A 94 -4.81 19.84 17.24
CA ILE A 94 -4.84 20.99 18.15
C ILE A 94 -4.59 22.20 17.26
N LYS A 95 -5.65 22.97 16.98
CA LYS A 95 -5.54 24.26 16.31
C LYS A 95 -4.84 25.18 17.31
N ASN A 96 -3.52 25.32 17.18
CA ASN A 96 -2.83 26.44 17.80
C ASN A 96 -3.43 27.70 17.19
N LYS A 97 -4.36 28.34 17.91
CA LYS A 97 -4.86 29.67 17.61
C LYS A 97 -3.64 30.60 17.68
N LYS A 98 -3.31 31.22 16.55
CA LYS A 98 -2.48 32.42 16.53
C LYS A 98 -3.20 33.55 17.27
#